data_AF-A0A357EKM0-F1
#
_entry.id   AF-A0A357EKM0-F1
#
_cell.length_a   1.000
_cell.length_b   1.000
_cell.length_c   1.000
_cell.angle_alpha   90.00
_cell.angle_beta   90.00
_cell.angle_gamma   90.00
#
_symmetry.space_group_name_H-M   'P 1'
#
loop_
_entity.id
_entity.type
_entity.pdbx_description
1 polymer ?
#
loop_
_entity_poly.entity_id
_entity_poly.type
_entity_poly.pdbx_seq_one_letter_code
_entity_poly.pdbx_strand_id
1 'polypeptide(L)'
;MNSTRLGSRFASLLPILATLVLFPSGCSMTAKDTKGASTASSDVADAAIERYIRAHPEVIEQSLQAMEVKREADQKERQKVTLKTKQDELLHDPLSPVSGNPKGEITVVEFYDYRCGFCKRAAPAVTELQKVDPRVRVVYKDFPILGEASELAAKAALASYAQGKHQAFHEALLESHVDVTKESILKIATKVGLDA
;
A
#
# COMPACT_ATOMS: atom_id res chain seq x y z
N MET A 1 11.72 51.18 -17.43
CA MET A 1 11.15 51.65 -18.71
C MET A 1 10.22 50.56 -19.21
N ASN A 2 8.93 50.68 -18.86
CA ASN A 2 7.82 51.06 -19.76
C ASN A 2 7.31 49.82 -20.54
N SER A 3 6.03 49.46 -20.57
CA SER A 3 4.81 50.22 -20.24
C SER A 3 3.58 49.28 -20.19
N THR A 4 2.61 49.64 -19.33
CA THR A 4 1.12 49.59 -19.48
C THR A 4 0.41 48.31 -20.01
N ARG A 5 -0.49 47.65 -19.24
CA ARG A 5 -1.89 47.98 -18.83
C ARG A 5 -2.87 48.32 -19.96
N LEU A 6 -3.92 47.49 -20.13
CA LEU A 6 -5.31 47.86 -20.42
C LEU A 6 -6.18 46.58 -20.27
N GLY A 7 -7.18 46.50 -19.39
CA GLY A 7 -8.57 46.98 -19.59
C GLY A 7 -9.35 45.94 -20.43
N SER A 8 -10.55 45.44 -20.13
CA SER A 8 -11.70 46.00 -19.42
C SER A 8 -12.81 44.92 -19.34
N ARG A 9 -13.33 44.70 -18.12
CA ARG A 9 -14.75 44.71 -17.76
C ARG A 9 -15.80 44.34 -18.85
N PHE A 10 -16.56 43.28 -18.60
CA PHE A 10 -17.97 43.22 -18.98
C PHE A 10 -18.82 42.87 -17.76
N ALA A 11 -19.59 43.85 -17.33
CA ALA A 11 -20.67 43.76 -16.35
C ALA A 11 -21.96 44.11 -17.08
N SER A 12 -23.03 43.33 -16.86
CA SER A 12 -24.45 43.62 -17.16
C SER A 12 -25.25 42.46 -16.54
N LEU A 13 -25.89 42.50 -15.35
CA LEU A 13 -26.99 43.33 -14.85
C LEU A 13 -28.14 43.40 -15.88
N LEU A 14 -29.16 42.51 -15.77
CA LEU A 14 -30.53 42.72 -15.20
C LEU A 14 -31.45 43.51 -16.20
N PRO A 15 -32.82 43.56 -16.14
CA PRO A 15 -33.80 43.03 -15.17
C PRO A 15 -35.25 42.70 -15.71
N ILE A 16 -36.24 42.46 -14.79
CA ILE A 16 -37.66 42.95 -14.81
C ILE A 16 -38.68 42.24 -15.77
N LEU A 17 -39.96 41.91 -15.48
CA LEU A 17 -40.97 42.22 -14.42
C LEU A 17 -42.25 41.35 -14.56
N ALA A 18 -43.03 41.29 -13.46
CA ALA A 18 -44.52 41.33 -13.34
C ALA A 18 -45.39 40.20 -13.94
N THR A 19 -45.93 39.28 -13.13
CA THR A 19 -47.19 39.32 -12.32
C THR A 19 -48.51 39.39 -13.10
N LEU A 20 -49.33 38.34 -13.00
CA LEU A 20 -50.79 38.47 -12.84
C LEU A 20 -51.35 37.26 -12.05
N VAL A 21 -52.32 37.57 -11.18
CA VAL A 21 -52.80 36.79 -10.03
C VAL A 21 -54.16 36.14 -10.33
N LEU A 22 -54.51 35.15 -9.49
CA LEU A 22 -55.84 34.57 -9.18
C LEU A 22 -56.35 33.41 -10.07
N PHE A 23 -56.47 32.23 -9.46
CA PHE A 23 -57.77 31.72 -9.03
C PHE A 23 -57.62 30.70 -7.87
N PRO A 24 -58.40 30.84 -6.78
CA PRO A 24 -58.40 29.90 -5.67
C PRO A 24 -59.33 28.72 -5.99
N SER A 25 -58.87 27.51 -5.75
CA SER A 25 -59.76 26.38 -5.51
C SER A 25 -59.00 25.36 -4.70
N GLY A 26 -59.47 25.22 -3.46
CA GLY A 26 -58.93 24.26 -2.52
C GLY A 26 -58.98 22.86 -3.09
N CYS A 27 -57.84 22.20 -3.07
CA CYS A 27 -57.80 20.78 -2.83
C CYS A 27 -56.98 20.62 -1.57
N SER A 28 -57.65 20.42 -0.44
CA SER A 28 -57.01 19.86 0.76
C SER A 28 -56.44 18.51 0.35
N MET A 29 -55.17 18.48 -0.05
CA MET A 29 -54.40 17.26 -0.01
C MET A 29 -54.13 17.00 1.46
N THR A 30 -54.89 16.06 2.01
CA THR A 30 -54.48 15.36 3.21
C THR A 30 -53.07 14.84 2.93
N ALA A 31 -52.08 15.45 3.57
CA ALA A 31 -50.76 14.86 3.71
C ALA A 31 -50.98 13.56 4.49
N LYS A 32 -51.18 12.47 3.74
CA LYS A 32 -51.23 11.13 4.29
C LYS A 32 -49.83 10.91 4.83
N ASP A 33 -49.69 10.93 6.15
CA ASP A 33 -48.48 10.53 6.87
C ASP A 33 -48.06 9.13 6.37
N THR A 34 -47.18 9.08 5.39
CA THR A 34 -46.53 7.86 4.88
C THR A 34 -45.43 7.41 5.83
N LYS A 35 -45.76 7.31 7.13
CA LYS A 35 -44.89 6.69 8.14
C LYS A 35 -45.29 5.23 8.46
N GLY A 36 -46.44 4.76 7.97
CA GLY A 36 -46.95 3.40 8.24
C GLY A 36 -46.80 2.38 7.10
N ALA A 37 -46.42 2.80 5.88
CA ALA A 37 -46.33 1.90 4.72
C ALA A 37 -44.93 1.31 4.49
N SER A 38 -43.90 1.91 5.07
CA SER A 38 -42.51 1.51 4.80
C SER A 38 -42.07 0.24 5.54
N THR A 39 -42.68 -0.08 6.68
CA THR A 39 -42.30 -1.25 7.51
C THR A 39 -43.01 -2.54 7.08
N ALA A 40 -44.31 -2.50 6.78
CA ALA A 40 -45.03 -3.68 6.28
C ALA A 40 -44.56 -4.12 4.89
N SER A 41 -44.08 -3.19 4.06
CA SER A 41 -43.50 -3.48 2.74
C SER A 41 -42.09 -4.05 2.82
N SER A 42 -41.30 -3.71 3.85
CA SER A 42 -39.96 -4.27 4.04
C SER A 42 -40.04 -5.71 4.53
N ASP A 43 -40.97 -6.05 5.43
CA ASP A 43 -41.09 -7.41 5.98
C ASP A 43 -41.44 -8.44 4.90
N VAL A 44 -42.35 -8.09 3.98
CA VAL A 44 -42.73 -8.94 2.84
C VAL A 44 -41.58 -9.06 1.83
N ALA A 45 -40.81 -7.99 1.62
CA ALA A 45 -39.65 -8.00 0.75
C ALA A 45 -38.51 -8.84 1.33
N ASP A 46 -38.23 -8.70 2.63
CA ASP A 46 -37.19 -9.45 3.35
C ASP A 46 -37.49 -10.95 3.34
N ALA A 47 -38.74 -11.35 3.57
CA ALA A 47 -39.16 -12.76 3.49
C ALA A 47 -39.09 -13.33 2.05
N ALA A 48 -39.23 -12.49 1.02
CA ALA A 48 -39.04 -12.91 -0.37
C ALA A 48 -37.54 -13.05 -0.71
N ILE A 49 -36.71 -12.11 -0.24
CA ILE A 49 -35.25 -12.13 -0.40
C ILE A 49 -34.65 -13.34 0.32
N GLU A 50 -35.07 -13.61 1.57
CA GLU A 50 -34.60 -14.77 2.33
C GLU A 50 -34.96 -16.09 1.63
N ARG A 51 -36.19 -16.22 1.14
CA ARG A 51 -36.61 -17.42 0.38
C ARG A 51 -35.79 -17.59 -0.89
N TYR A 52 -35.53 -16.50 -1.61
CA TYR A 52 -34.73 -16.52 -2.82
C TYR A 52 -33.29 -16.95 -2.53
N ILE A 53 -32.64 -16.33 -1.54
CA ILE A 53 -31.27 -16.67 -1.15
C ILE A 53 -31.16 -18.13 -0.68
N ARG A 54 -32.14 -18.64 0.09
CA ARG A 54 -32.16 -20.05 0.53
C ARG A 54 -32.39 -21.03 -0.62
N ALA A 55 -33.19 -20.65 -1.63
CA ALA A 55 -33.43 -21.47 -2.82
C ALA A 55 -32.28 -21.39 -3.84
N HIS A 56 -31.46 -20.33 -3.78
CA HIS A 56 -30.38 -20.01 -4.71
C HIS A 56 -29.07 -19.65 -3.97
N PRO A 57 -28.46 -20.59 -3.21
CA PRO A 57 -27.23 -20.33 -2.46
C PRO A 57 -26.06 -19.87 -3.34
N GLU A 58 -26.05 -20.22 -4.63
CA GLU A 58 -25.08 -19.79 -5.64
C GLU A 58 -24.99 -18.27 -5.79
N VAL A 59 -26.06 -17.53 -5.50
CA VAL A 59 -26.07 -16.06 -5.59
C VAL A 59 -25.15 -15.44 -4.54
N ILE A 60 -25.04 -16.07 -3.36
CA ILE A 60 -24.08 -15.64 -2.33
C ILE A 60 -22.65 -15.90 -2.81
N GLU A 61 -22.38 -17.10 -3.33
CA GLU A 61 -21.05 -17.46 -3.82
C GLU A 61 -20.59 -16.51 -4.93
N GLN A 62 -21.45 -16.25 -5.91
CA GLN A 62 -21.17 -15.31 -7.00
C GLN A 62 -20.91 -13.91 -6.48
N SER A 63 -21.67 -13.46 -5.48
CA SER A 63 -21.47 -12.15 -4.85
C SER A 63 -20.12 -12.07 -4.12
N LEU A 64 -19.72 -13.14 -3.41
CA LEU A 64 -18.42 -13.21 -2.74
C LEU A 64 -17.26 -13.22 -3.74
N GLN A 65 -17.36 -14.04 -4.80
CA GLN A 65 -16.35 -14.09 -5.86
C GLN A 65 -16.22 -12.76 -6.59
N ALA A 66 -17.33 -12.13 -6.95
CA ALA A 66 -17.33 -10.82 -7.60
C ALA A 66 -16.70 -9.74 -6.70
N MET A 67 -16.96 -9.80 -5.38
CA MET A 67 -16.31 -8.91 -4.43
C MET A 67 -14.81 -9.16 -4.32
N GLU A 68 -14.36 -10.42 -4.32
CA GLU A 68 -12.93 -10.75 -4.24
C GLU A 68 -12.18 -10.25 -5.47
N VAL A 69 -12.69 -10.55 -6.67
CA VAL A 69 -12.13 -10.07 -7.93
C VAL A 69 -12.04 -8.54 -7.95
N LYS A 70 -13.09 -7.86 -7.48
CA LYS A 70 -13.09 -6.39 -7.37
C LYS A 70 -12.04 -5.91 -6.36
N ARG A 71 -11.96 -6.51 -5.18
CA ARG A 71 -10.98 -6.17 -4.14
C ARG A 71 -9.55 -6.33 -4.65
N GLU A 72 -9.26 -7.44 -5.33
CA GLU A 72 -7.97 -7.68 -5.94
C GLU A 72 -7.63 -6.64 -7.00
N ALA A 73 -8.58 -6.31 -7.90
CA ALA A 73 -8.37 -5.32 -8.95
C ALA A 73 -8.09 -3.94 -8.34
N ASP A 74 -8.91 -3.52 -7.38
CA ASP A 74 -8.74 -2.26 -6.66
C ASP A 74 -7.41 -2.23 -5.88
N GLN A 75 -7.01 -3.35 -5.27
CA GLN A 75 -5.73 -3.47 -4.57
C GLN A 75 -4.55 -3.39 -5.53
N LYS A 76 -4.60 -4.09 -6.67
CA LYS A 76 -3.56 -4.03 -7.71
C LYS A 76 -3.41 -2.62 -8.24
N GLU A 77 -4.51 -1.89 -8.45
CA GLU A 77 -4.45 -0.50 -8.90
C GLU A 77 -3.86 0.42 -7.84
N ARG A 78 -4.30 0.29 -6.58
CA ARG A 78 -3.69 1.02 -5.46
C ARG A 78 -2.19 0.73 -5.33
N GLN A 79 -1.78 -0.52 -5.46
CA GLN A 79 -0.37 -0.92 -5.41
C GLN A 79 0.43 -0.31 -6.56
N LYS A 80 -0.08 -0.34 -7.80
CA LYS A 80 0.59 0.30 -8.94
C LYS A 80 0.79 1.80 -8.71
N VAL A 81 -0.24 2.50 -8.24
CA VAL A 81 -0.15 3.93 -7.93
C VAL A 81 0.88 4.19 -6.83
N THR A 82 0.86 3.41 -5.76
CA THR A 82 1.84 3.52 -4.67
C THR A 82 3.26 3.25 -5.15
N LEU A 83 3.48 2.17 -5.90
CA LEU A 83 4.80 1.83 -6.46
C LEU A 83 5.33 2.94 -7.37
N LYS A 84 4.48 3.49 -8.24
CA LYS A 84 4.86 4.62 -9.10
C LYS A 84 5.24 5.85 -8.29
N THR A 85 4.48 6.14 -7.23
CA THR A 85 4.70 7.31 -6.37
C THR A 85 5.96 7.16 -5.51
N LYS A 86 6.29 5.92 -5.12
CA LYS A 86 7.41 5.60 -4.21
C LYS A 86 8.63 5.05 -4.94
N GLN A 87 8.60 4.97 -6.26
CA GLN A 87 9.65 4.32 -7.05
C GLN A 87 11.03 4.87 -6.74
N ASP A 88 11.18 6.19 -6.68
CA ASP A 88 12.48 6.81 -6.43
C ASP A 88 13.02 6.48 -5.02
N GLU A 89 12.17 6.54 -4.00
CA GLU A 89 12.50 6.16 -2.62
C GLU A 89 12.90 4.67 -2.51
N LEU A 90 12.24 3.80 -3.28
CA LEU A 90 12.55 2.38 -3.33
C LEU A 90 13.90 2.09 -4.01
N LEU A 91 14.24 2.86 -5.05
CA LEU A 91 15.39 2.56 -5.92
C LEU A 91 16.66 3.35 -5.59
N HIS A 92 16.55 4.59 -5.09
CA HIS A 92 17.64 5.55 -5.02
C HIS A 92 17.83 6.21 -3.64
N ASP A 93 17.22 5.67 -2.59
CA ASP A 93 17.50 6.12 -1.22
C ASP A 93 18.99 5.87 -0.87
N PRO A 94 19.78 6.93 -0.58
CA PRO A 94 21.21 6.81 -0.31
C PRO A 94 21.52 6.07 0.99
N LEU A 95 20.54 5.91 1.88
CA LEU A 95 20.68 5.16 3.13
C LEU A 95 20.37 3.68 2.96
N SER A 96 19.85 3.26 1.81
CA SER A 96 19.56 1.87 1.52
C SER A 96 20.80 1.13 1.01
N PRO A 97 21.25 0.07 1.69
CA PRO A 97 22.38 -0.71 1.23
C PRO A 97 22.11 -1.37 -0.12
N VAL A 98 23.17 -1.48 -0.93
CA VAL A 98 23.12 -2.06 -2.29
C VAL A 98 24.18 -3.13 -2.43
N SER A 99 23.84 -4.23 -3.10
CA SER A 99 24.76 -5.30 -3.48
C SER A 99 24.57 -5.76 -4.94
N GLY A 100 25.39 -6.71 -5.36
CA GLY A 100 25.42 -7.19 -6.75
C GLY A 100 26.13 -6.17 -7.63
N ASN A 101 25.57 -5.85 -8.80
CA ASN A 101 26.07 -4.80 -9.65
C ASN A 101 25.36 -3.46 -9.32
N PRO A 102 26.04 -2.45 -8.75
CA PRO A 102 25.42 -1.16 -8.43
C PRO A 102 24.89 -0.40 -9.66
N LYS A 103 25.33 -0.78 -10.87
CA LYS A 103 24.87 -0.27 -12.16
C LYS A 103 24.05 -1.30 -12.95
N GLY A 104 23.49 -2.29 -12.27
CA GLY A 104 22.67 -3.32 -12.87
C GLY A 104 21.41 -2.76 -13.51
N GLU A 105 21.05 -3.31 -14.68
CA GLU A 105 19.83 -2.95 -15.41
C GLU A 105 18.57 -3.41 -14.66
N ILE A 106 18.67 -4.53 -13.94
CA ILE A 106 17.55 -5.13 -13.21
C ILE A 106 17.76 -4.86 -11.72
N THR A 107 16.87 -4.08 -11.11
CA THR A 107 16.87 -3.86 -9.66
C THR A 107 15.84 -4.73 -8.96
N VAL A 108 16.28 -5.51 -7.98
CA VAL A 108 15.44 -6.22 -7.01
C VAL A 108 15.44 -5.43 -5.71
N VAL A 109 14.27 -5.04 -5.23
CA VAL A 109 14.12 -4.42 -3.90
C VAL A 109 13.66 -5.50 -2.93
N GLU A 110 14.49 -5.83 -1.95
CA GLU A 110 14.19 -6.87 -0.96
C GLU A 110 13.80 -6.22 0.38
N PHE A 111 12.57 -6.46 0.81
CA PHE A 111 12.11 -6.19 2.17
C PHE A 111 12.31 -7.44 3.01
N TYR A 112 13.07 -7.35 4.10
CA TYR A 112 13.41 -8.51 4.92
C TYR A 112 13.47 -8.20 6.41
N ASP A 113 13.42 -9.25 7.21
CA ASP A 113 13.60 -9.23 8.66
C ASP A 113 14.55 -10.36 9.05
N TYR A 114 15.58 -10.05 9.85
CA TYR A 114 16.61 -11.01 10.28
C TYR A 114 16.09 -12.19 11.11
N ARG A 115 14.86 -12.10 11.64
CA ARG A 115 14.17 -13.18 12.38
C ARG A 115 13.12 -13.90 11.53
N CYS A 116 12.83 -13.45 10.32
CA CYS A 116 11.83 -14.08 9.46
C CYS A 116 12.37 -15.38 8.86
N GLY A 117 11.75 -16.51 9.19
CA GLY A 117 12.15 -17.83 8.68
C GLY A 117 12.07 -17.95 7.15
N PHE A 118 11.15 -17.24 6.49
CA PHE A 118 11.11 -17.20 5.02
C PHE A 118 12.24 -16.34 4.43
N CYS A 119 12.57 -15.20 5.03
CA CYS A 119 13.72 -14.39 4.60
C CYS A 119 15.02 -15.19 4.68
N LYS A 120 15.24 -15.92 5.78
CA LYS A 120 16.40 -16.83 5.93
C LYS A 120 16.48 -17.89 4.83
N ARG A 121 15.33 -18.45 4.40
CA ARG A 121 15.28 -19.40 3.29
C ARG A 121 15.46 -18.76 1.91
N ALA A 122 15.05 -17.51 1.74
CA ALA A 122 15.15 -16.78 0.48
C ALA A 122 16.57 -16.24 0.24
N ALA A 123 17.29 -15.85 1.30
CA ALA A 123 18.60 -15.19 1.21
C ALA A 123 19.61 -15.91 0.28
N PRO A 124 19.79 -17.25 0.35
CA PRO A 124 20.72 -17.93 -0.56
C PRO A 124 20.35 -17.78 -2.03
N ALA A 125 19.05 -17.74 -2.35
CA ALA A 125 18.59 -17.56 -3.73
C ALA A 125 18.84 -16.12 -4.22
N VAL A 126 18.70 -15.11 -3.36
CA VAL A 126 19.03 -13.72 -3.70
C VAL A 126 20.53 -13.54 -3.90
N THR A 127 21.35 -14.15 -3.04
CA THR A 127 22.82 -14.17 -3.21
C THR A 127 23.21 -14.89 -4.50
N GLU A 128 22.59 -16.02 -4.82
CA GLU A 128 22.88 -16.75 -6.06
C GLU A 128 22.45 -15.97 -7.30
N LEU A 129 21.27 -15.33 -7.28
CA LEU A 129 20.78 -14.49 -8.38
C LEU A 129 21.80 -13.42 -8.79
N GLN A 130 22.44 -12.79 -7.81
CA GLN A 130 23.48 -11.78 -8.03
C GLN A 130 24.77 -12.36 -8.65
N LYS A 131 25.06 -13.64 -8.41
CA LYS A 131 26.23 -14.33 -8.98
C LYS A 131 25.97 -14.78 -10.42
N VAL A 132 24.76 -15.26 -10.70
CA VAL A 132 24.42 -15.85 -12.02
C VAL A 132 24.04 -14.79 -13.06
N ASP A 133 23.45 -13.65 -12.66
CA ASP A 133 23.12 -12.56 -13.59
C ASP A 133 23.82 -11.25 -13.18
N PRO A 134 24.88 -10.84 -13.90
CA PRO A 134 25.64 -9.63 -13.58
C PRO A 134 24.85 -8.33 -13.83
N ARG A 135 23.64 -8.40 -14.39
CA ARG A 135 22.73 -7.24 -14.53
C ARG A 135 21.94 -6.97 -13.25
N VAL A 136 22.00 -7.85 -12.26
CA VAL A 136 21.19 -7.73 -11.04
C VAL A 136 21.86 -6.77 -10.05
N ARG A 137 21.08 -5.78 -9.64
CA ARG A 137 21.30 -4.89 -8.51
C ARG A 137 20.29 -5.25 -7.42
N VAL A 138 20.74 -5.42 -6.18
CA VAL A 138 19.82 -5.63 -5.05
C VAL A 138 19.83 -4.40 -4.15
N VAL A 139 18.66 -3.88 -3.82
CA VAL A 139 18.45 -2.81 -2.83
C VAL A 139 17.78 -3.41 -1.61
N TYR A 140 18.41 -3.22 -0.46
CA TYR A 140 17.96 -3.79 0.81
C TYR A 140 17.09 -2.79 1.57
N LYS A 141 15.93 -3.26 2.05
CA LYS A 141 14.99 -2.50 2.88
C LYS A 141 14.70 -3.28 4.17
N ASP A 142 15.40 -2.93 5.25
CA ASP A 142 15.11 -3.51 6.56
C ASP A 142 13.66 -3.25 6.97
N PHE A 143 12.93 -4.33 7.28
CA PHE A 143 11.53 -4.28 7.69
C PHE A 143 11.33 -5.06 9.00
N PRO A 144 11.81 -4.53 10.14
CA PRO A 144 11.84 -5.22 11.42
C PRO A 144 10.45 -5.29 12.06
N ILE A 145 9.64 -6.26 11.62
CA ILE A 145 8.24 -6.44 12.07
C ILE A 145 8.08 -7.52 13.14
N LEU A 146 9.15 -8.28 13.44
CA LEU A 146 9.08 -9.40 14.38
C LEU A 146 9.53 -9.04 15.81
N GLY A 147 9.67 -7.75 16.13
CA GLY A 147 9.91 -7.22 17.47
C GLY A 147 11.32 -6.65 17.68
N GLU A 148 11.64 -6.32 18.93
CA GLU A 148 12.84 -5.54 19.30
C GLU A 148 14.16 -6.14 18.81
N ALA A 149 14.28 -7.47 18.84
CA ALA A 149 15.47 -8.15 18.34
C ALA A 149 15.66 -7.95 16.82
N SER A 150 14.57 -7.87 16.05
CA SER A 150 14.63 -7.54 14.61
C SER A 150 15.10 -6.10 14.40
N GLU A 151 14.60 -5.16 15.21
CA GLU A 151 15.07 -3.77 15.14
C GLU A 151 16.55 -3.64 15.49
N LEU A 152 17.01 -4.38 16.50
CA LEU A 152 18.42 -4.38 16.90
C LEU A 152 19.32 -4.88 15.76
N ALA A 153 18.93 -5.99 15.11
CA ALA A 153 19.67 -6.52 13.97
C ALA A 153 19.65 -5.56 12.77
N ALA A 154 18.49 -4.96 12.45
CA ALA A 154 18.36 -3.96 11.38
C ALA A 154 19.28 -2.75 11.62
N LYS A 155 19.30 -2.21 12.85
CA LYS A 155 20.19 -1.09 13.22
C LYS A 155 21.66 -1.48 13.07
N ALA A 156 22.05 -2.67 13.51
CA ALA A 156 23.42 -3.16 13.36
C ALA A 156 23.79 -3.36 11.88
N ALA A 157 22.88 -3.89 11.08
CA ALA A 157 23.08 -4.06 9.64
C ALA A 157 23.28 -2.72 8.95
N LEU A 158 22.39 -1.75 9.16
CA LEU A 158 22.54 -0.41 8.61
C LEU A 158 23.85 0.27 9.07
N ALA A 159 24.28 0.07 10.32
CA ALA A 159 25.58 0.57 10.79
C ALA A 159 26.76 -0.05 10.03
N SER A 160 26.69 -1.33 9.67
CA SER A 160 27.73 -2.01 8.88
C SER A 160 27.88 -1.47 7.46
N TYR A 161 26.85 -0.78 6.94
CA TYR A 161 26.90 -0.14 5.62
C TYR A 161 27.94 0.97 5.56
N ALA A 162 28.11 1.74 6.64
CA ALA A 162 29.14 2.78 6.74
C ALA A 162 30.57 2.22 6.65
N GLN A 163 30.76 0.93 6.92
CA GLN A 163 32.06 0.24 6.82
C GLN A 163 32.22 -0.53 5.49
N GLY A 164 31.26 -0.43 4.57
CA GLY A 164 31.29 -1.12 3.28
C GLY A 164 31.12 -2.64 3.37
N LYS A 165 30.61 -3.17 4.50
CA LYS A 165 30.50 -4.61 4.77
C LYS A 165 29.06 -5.10 4.97
N HIS A 166 28.08 -4.30 4.54
CA HIS A 166 26.66 -4.63 4.68
C HIS A 166 26.32 -6.01 4.10
N GLN A 167 26.66 -6.29 2.84
CA GLN A 167 26.28 -7.56 2.19
C GLN A 167 26.79 -8.76 3.00
N ALA A 168 28.08 -8.79 3.35
CA ALA A 168 28.67 -9.89 4.11
C ALA A 168 28.00 -10.06 5.48
N PHE A 169 27.68 -8.96 6.16
CA PHE A 169 27.04 -9.00 7.45
C PHE A 169 25.57 -9.42 7.38
N HIS A 170 24.83 -8.90 6.39
CA HIS A 170 23.45 -9.24 6.09
C HIS A 170 23.31 -10.75 5.81
N GLU A 171 24.16 -11.30 4.92
CA GLU A 171 24.17 -12.72 4.59
C GLU A 171 24.47 -13.57 5.83
N ALA A 172 25.47 -13.18 6.64
CA ALA A 172 25.83 -13.91 7.86
C ALA A 172 24.73 -13.87 8.94
N LEU A 173 24.01 -12.76 9.09
CA LEU A 173 22.88 -12.64 10.02
C LEU A 173 21.69 -13.52 9.58
N LEU A 174 21.39 -13.56 8.28
CA LEU A 174 20.32 -14.40 7.75
C LEU A 174 20.66 -15.89 7.82
N GLU A 175 21.91 -16.27 7.55
CA GLU A 175 22.40 -17.64 7.69
C GLU A 175 22.47 -18.12 9.15
N SER A 176 22.61 -17.20 10.10
CA SER A 176 22.71 -17.55 11.52
C SER A 176 21.43 -18.17 12.07
N HIS A 177 21.59 -19.26 12.82
CA HIS A 177 20.49 -19.97 13.52
C HIS A 177 20.45 -19.66 15.02
N VAL A 178 21.31 -18.74 15.48
CA VAL A 178 21.34 -18.35 16.89
C VAL A 178 20.30 -17.26 17.15
N ASP A 179 19.89 -17.14 18.42
CA ASP A 179 19.02 -16.04 18.83
C ASP A 179 19.68 -14.68 18.55
N VAL A 180 18.86 -13.74 18.08
CA VAL A 180 19.29 -12.39 17.76
C VAL A 180 19.40 -11.59 19.05
N THR A 181 20.61 -11.52 19.60
CA THR A 181 20.97 -10.72 20.78
C THR A 181 22.11 -9.78 20.43
N LYS A 182 22.40 -8.81 21.30
CA LYS A 182 23.52 -7.89 21.08
C LYS A 182 24.85 -8.66 20.94
N GLU A 183 25.06 -9.65 21.78
CA GLU A 183 26.28 -10.46 21.82
C GLU A 183 26.45 -11.30 20.54
N SER A 184 25.37 -11.94 20.07
CA SER A 184 25.44 -12.75 18.86
C SER A 184 25.64 -11.88 17.61
N ILE A 185 24.98 -10.72 17.54
CA ILE A 185 25.18 -9.72 16.48
C ILE A 185 26.63 -9.26 16.44
N LEU A 186 27.21 -8.84 17.57
CA LEU A 186 28.60 -8.39 17.64
C LEU A 186 29.58 -9.51 17.25
N LYS A 187 29.34 -10.75 17.70
CA LYS A 187 30.16 -11.90 17.32
C LYS A 187 30.13 -12.16 15.81
N ILE A 188 28.96 -12.07 15.18
CA ILE A 188 28.83 -12.19 13.72
C ILE A 188 29.53 -11.02 13.03
N ALA A 189 29.40 -9.81 13.56
CA ALA A 189 30.03 -8.61 13.03
C ALA A 189 31.57 -8.76 13.00
N THR A 190 32.17 -9.18 14.11
CA THR A 190 33.61 -9.47 14.17
C THR A 190 34.01 -10.58 13.19
N LYS A 191 33.19 -11.63 13.03
CA LYS A 191 33.46 -12.73 12.08
C LYS A 191 33.53 -12.27 10.62
N VAL A 192 32.72 -11.28 10.24
CA VAL A 192 32.76 -10.66 8.90
C VAL A 192 33.75 -9.49 8.81
N GLY A 193 34.50 -9.25 9.89
CA GLY A 193 35.56 -8.25 9.98
C GLY A 193 35.07 -6.82 10.14
N LEU A 194 33.86 -6.60 10.68
CA LEU A 194 33.43 -5.27 11.11
C LEU A 194 34.23 -4.83 12.36
N ASP A 195 34.47 -3.53 12.45
CA ASP A 195 34.86 -2.88 13.71
C ASP A 195 33.60 -2.75 14.57
N ALA A 196 33.52 -3.57 15.63
CA ALA A 196 32.30 -3.91 16.36
C ALA A 196 32.47 -3.73 17.87
#